data_AF-A0A356NHN4-F1
#
_entry.id   AF-A0A356NHN4-F1
#
_cell.length_a   1.000
_cell.length_b   1.000
_cell.length_c   1.000
_cell.angle_alpha   90.00
_cell.angle_beta   90.00
_cell.angle_gamma   90.00
#
_symmetry.space_group_name_H-M   'P 1'
#
loop_
_entity.id
_entity.type
_entity.pdbx_description
1 polymer ?
#
loop_
_entity_poly.entity_id
_entity_poly.type
_entity_poly.pdbx_seq_one_letter_code
_entity_poly.pdbx_strand_id
1 'polypeptide(L)'
;MKLLLKSMRWQSLFSLLLIPSLVGCQTRSRHTVVHHGPRPHVVREVTTTKTTTKAAPDLQAVSMPEPRAEKKTVTIQTPDPMKLSPTARELVKLHESMVDESVILTFVDHSKYPFNLTADQIVYLQDIGVIEEVLSAMIQRDAYLTGESTVSVNDAPDARQVPLAESATSLAENTMAVSSSQPPVYATNPPASSPAPQTTVSETRVVTNEYFHEQLAPYGAWVHVDDYGWCWRPTVAVANVNWRPYYDNGRWIYSDQGWYWHSNYSWGWAPFHYGRWTRHTSFGWVWAPDTVWGPSWVTWRYSNDYCGWAPLPPAAYYRSGVGFTYLGSRVSLGFGFGLGYTHYAFVSRRHFTHHRLGRHGLGPDQSRNIYNRTTVVNNYNIVNNNTVINNGITPERISAGNTQEIKRIPLKEVSSAESTRLASTDSRKVKSLPVFRPKLPKQSSNVPQRILNKQSSRVAMVRRQKQS
;
A
#
# COMPACT_ATOMS: atom_id res chain seq x y z
N MET A 1 -0.65 -7.69 66.58
CA MET A 1 -0.50 -8.10 67.99
C MET A 1 -0.49 -9.63 68.01
N LYS A 2 0.69 -10.23 68.30
CA LYS A 2 1.04 -11.61 68.75
C LYS A 2 0.09 -12.79 68.42
N LEU A 3 0.49 -13.98 67.95
CA LEU A 3 1.59 -14.92 68.32
C LEU A 3 1.71 -15.97 67.17
N LEU A 4 2.92 -16.37 66.70
CA LEU A 4 3.66 -17.62 66.99
C LEU A 4 2.92 -18.94 66.62
N LEU A 5 3.50 -20.04 66.10
CA LEU A 5 4.83 -20.48 65.67
C LEU A 5 4.61 -21.92 65.12
N LYS A 6 5.23 -22.35 64.01
CA LYS A 6 5.81 -23.72 63.93
C LYS A 6 6.75 -23.89 62.72
N SER A 7 7.98 -24.17 63.09
CA SER A 7 9.13 -24.59 62.30
C SER A 7 8.96 -25.96 61.65
N MET A 8 9.53 -26.15 60.45
CA MET A 8 10.18 -27.42 60.12
C MET A 8 11.30 -27.20 59.08
N ARG A 9 12.55 -27.29 59.54
CA ARG A 9 13.76 -27.49 58.74
C ARG A 9 13.98 -29.00 58.64
N TRP A 10 14.31 -29.53 57.48
CA TRP A 10 15.08 -30.78 57.37
C TRP A 10 16.21 -30.59 56.37
N GLN A 11 17.38 -31.07 56.78
CA GLN A 11 18.68 -30.87 56.18
C GLN A 11 19.01 -31.97 55.15
N SER A 12 19.92 -31.59 54.26
CA SER A 12 20.82 -32.34 53.37
C SER A 12 20.94 -33.85 53.52
N LEU A 13 20.95 -34.54 52.38
CA LEU A 13 21.89 -35.64 52.11
C LEU A 13 22.42 -35.54 50.67
N PHE A 14 23.74 -35.29 50.60
CA PHE A 14 24.60 -35.51 49.44
C PHE A 14 24.74 -37.01 49.17
N SER A 15 24.74 -37.42 47.91
CA SER A 15 25.57 -38.55 47.46
C SER A 15 25.91 -38.46 45.98
N LEU A 16 27.21 -38.59 45.75
CA LEU A 16 27.94 -38.69 44.50
C LEU A 16 27.34 -39.74 43.57
N LEU A 17 27.34 -39.46 42.26
CA LEU A 17 27.41 -40.50 41.24
C LEU A 17 28.44 -40.10 40.19
N LEU A 18 29.43 -41.00 40.06
CA LEU A 18 30.60 -40.95 39.20
C LEU A 18 30.24 -40.81 37.72
N ILE A 19 31.07 -40.04 37.02
CA ILE A 19 31.18 -40.02 35.56
C ILE A 19 32.15 -41.14 35.14
N PRO A 20 31.77 -42.09 34.26
CA PRO A 20 32.72 -42.92 33.53
C PRO A 20 32.96 -42.34 32.14
N SER A 21 34.21 -41.94 31.91
CA SER A 21 34.82 -41.68 30.61
C SER A 21 35.33 -42.98 29.97
N LEU A 22 34.82 -43.33 28.79
CA LEU A 22 35.38 -44.27 27.80
C LEU A 22 35.02 -43.68 26.42
N VAL A 23 35.94 -43.15 25.60
CA VAL A 23 37.03 -43.77 24.81
C VAL A 23 36.53 -44.71 23.70
N GLY A 24 36.87 -44.33 22.45
CA GLY A 24 36.88 -45.16 21.24
C GLY A 24 35.55 -45.21 20.48
N CYS A 25 35.45 -45.09 19.16
CA CYS A 25 36.42 -45.40 18.13
C CYS A 25 36.13 -44.54 16.88
N GLN A 26 37.09 -43.74 16.46
CA GLN A 26 37.05 -42.96 15.22
C GLN A 26 37.75 -43.79 14.14
N THR A 27 36.99 -44.28 13.17
CA THR A 27 37.53 -45.12 12.09
C THR A 27 38.36 -44.25 11.14
N ARG A 28 39.66 -44.53 11.15
CA ARG A 28 40.73 -43.94 10.35
C ARG A 28 40.75 -44.62 8.99
N SER A 29 40.61 -43.85 7.91
CA SER A 29 41.20 -44.22 6.61
C SER A 29 42.51 -43.46 6.47
N ARG A 30 43.61 -44.21 6.29
CA ARG A 30 44.98 -43.73 6.05
C ARG A 30 45.31 -43.91 4.57
N HIS A 31 46.39 -43.25 4.16
CA HIS A 31 47.11 -43.24 2.86
C HIS A 31 46.80 -41.99 2.02
N THR A 32 47.73 -41.08 1.69
CA THR A 32 49.20 -41.06 1.85
C THR A 32 49.66 -39.60 1.75
N VAL A 33 50.56 -39.15 2.63
CA VAL A 33 51.26 -37.86 2.51
C VAL A 33 52.65 -38.15 1.94
N VAL A 34 52.98 -37.54 0.80
CA VAL A 34 54.35 -37.49 0.28
C VAL A 34 54.95 -36.14 0.69
N HIS A 35 55.96 -36.21 1.55
CA HIS A 35 56.88 -35.12 1.87
C HIS A 35 57.85 -34.92 0.71
N HIS A 36 57.98 -33.71 0.16
CA HIS A 36 59.23 -33.26 -0.49
C HIS A 36 59.64 -31.88 0.06
N GLY A 37 60.85 -31.84 0.61
CA GLY A 37 61.54 -30.65 1.11
C GLY A 37 62.14 -29.77 -0.01
N PRO A 38 62.98 -28.78 0.34
CA PRO A 38 63.11 -27.53 -0.43
C PRO A 38 64.32 -27.42 -1.38
N ARG A 39 64.13 -26.59 -2.44
CA ARG A 39 65.09 -25.79 -3.26
C ARG A 39 65.95 -26.54 -4.32
N PRO A 40 66.24 -25.95 -5.52
CA PRO A 40 67.04 -24.71 -5.67
C PRO A 40 66.59 -23.68 -6.74
N HIS A 41 67.22 -22.49 -6.65
CA HIS A 41 67.18 -21.37 -7.59
C HIS A 41 67.85 -21.70 -8.93
N VAL A 42 67.24 -21.25 -10.05
CA VAL A 42 67.94 -20.93 -11.31
C VAL A 42 67.31 -19.69 -11.95
N VAL A 43 68.20 -18.83 -12.47
CA VAL A 43 68.06 -17.47 -13.00
C VAL A 43 67.73 -17.48 -14.51
N ARG A 44 67.09 -16.39 -15.00
CA ARG A 44 67.25 -15.68 -16.32
C ARG A 44 65.89 -15.15 -16.80
N GLU A 45 65.71 -14.00 -17.44
CA GLU A 45 66.57 -12.87 -17.85
C GLU A 45 65.61 -11.69 -18.16
N VAL A 46 66.02 -10.47 -17.85
CA VAL A 46 65.30 -9.23 -18.17
C VAL A 46 65.82 -8.70 -19.51
N THR A 47 64.93 -8.44 -20.47
CA THR A 47 65.25 -7.61 -21.64
C THR A 47 64.34 -6.39 -21.67
N THR A 48 64.96 -5.22 -21.55
CA THR A 48 64.34 -3.90 -21.71
C THR A 48 64.61 -3.42 -23.13
N THR A 49 63.58 -2.93 -23.83
CA THR A 49 63.77 -2.10 -25.03
C THR A 49 62.91 -0.84 -24.92
N LYS A 50 63.60 0.31 -24.83
CA LYS A 50 63.06 1.66 -25.04
C LYS A 50 63.08 1.97 -26.54
N THR A 51 62.00 2.54 -27.08
CA THR A 51 62.07 3.41 -28.27
C THR A 51 61.01 4.52 -28.22
N THR A 52 61.49 5.73 -27.94
CA THR A 52 61.28 7.05 -28.56
C THR A 52 59.91 7.47 -29.14
N THR A 53 59.41 8.58 -28.60
CA THR A 53 58.35 9.47 -29.13
C THR A 53 58.76 10.20 -30.42
N LYS A 54 57.89 10.20 -31.45
CA LYS A 54 57.79 11.28 -32.46
C LYS A 54 56.38 11.36 -33.05
N ALA A 55 55.90 12.58 -33.22
CA ALA A 55 54.54 13.00 -33.58
C ALA A 55 54.13 12.72 -35.04
N ALA A 56 52.81 12.68 -35.29
CA ALA A 56 52.14 12.81 -36.60
C ALA A 56 50.68 13.29 -36.36
N PRO A 57 49.95 13.82 -37.37
CA PRO A 57 49.57 15.23 -37.44
C PRO A 57 48.07 15.52 -37.28
N ASP A 58 47.79 16.81 -37.17
CA ASP A 58 46.48 17.48 -37.16
C ASP A 58 45.72 17.28 -38.48
N LEU A 59 44.48 16.78 -38.41
CA LEU A 59 43.50 16.78 -39.51
C LEU A 59 42.07 16.95 -38.93
N GLN A 60 41.66 18.21 -38.88
CA GLN A 60 40.33 18.76 -39.20
C GLN A 60 39.07 17.95 -38.84
N ALA A 61 38.32 18.51 -37.88
CA ALA A 61 36.96 18.11 -37.55
C ALA A 61 35.99 18.39 -38.72
N VAL A 62 35.40 17.32 -39.28
CA VAL A 62 34.22 17.40 -40.14
C VAL A 62 32.99 17.27 -39.25
N SER A 63 32.25 18.37 -39.09
CA SER A 63 30.95 18.39 -38.42
C SER A 63 29.88 17.75 -39.30
N MET A 64 29.31 16.63 -38.87
CA MET A 64 28.04 16.12 -39.40
C MET A 64 26.88 16.61 -38.52
N PRO A 65 25.74 17.04 -39.10
CA PRO A 65 24.65 17.64 -38.34
C PRO A 65 23.89 16.58 -37.51
N GLU A 66 23.69 16.87 -36.22
CA GLU A 66 22.74 16.14 -35.37
C GLU A 66 21.34 16.17 -35.97
N PRO A 67 20.59 15.05 -35.99
CA PRO A 67 19.18 15.09 -36.32
C PRO A 67 18.44 15.77 -35.17
N ARG A 68 17.95 16.99 -35.43
CA ARG A 68 17.06 17.76 -34.57
C ARG A 68 15.78 16.96 -34.34
N ALA A 69 15.74 16.19 -33.25
CA ALA A 69 14.51 15.60 -32.76
C ALA A 69 13.61 16.75 -32.28
N GLU A 70 12.66 17.15 -33.11
CA GLU A 70 11.53 17.96 -32.68
C GLU A 70 10.85 17.25 -31.51
N LYS A 71 10.96 17.82 -30.31
CA LYS A 71 10.08 17.48 -29.18
C LYS A 71 8.66 17.86 -29.58
N LYS A 72 7.97 16.94 -30.25
CA LYS A 72 6.52 16.98 -30.38
C LYS A 72 5.98 16.66 -28.99
N THR A 73 5.70 17.71 -28.20
CA THR A 73 4.90 17.60 -26.98
C THR A 73 3.52 17.10 -27.42
N VAL A 74 3.32 15.79 -27.40
CA VAL A 74 2.00 15.20 -27.54
C VAL A 74 1.27 15.49 -26.24
N THR A 75 0.51 16.57 -26.23
CA THR A 75 -0.51 16.80 -25.21
C THR A 75 -1.57 15.72 -25.41
N ILE A 76 -1.43 14.60 -24.68
CA ILE A 76 -2.51 13.63 -24.55
C ILE A 76 -3.62 14.36 -23.80
N GLN A 77 -4.62 14.86 -24.53
CA GLN A 77 -5.87 15.30 -23.92
C GLN A 77 -6.59 14.04 -23.44
N THR A 78 -6.31 13.64 -22.21
CA THR A 78 -7.13 12.66 -21.50
C THR A 78 -8.53 13.28 -21.37
N PRO A 79 -9.61 12.59 -21.76
CA PRO A 79 -10.97 13.07 -21.47
C PRO A 79 -11.08 13.31 -19.97
N ASP A 80 -11.62 14.48 -19.60
CA ASP A 80 -11.86 14.85 -18.19
C ASP A 80 -12.73 13.74 -17.56
N PRO A 81 -12.14 12.88 -16.70
CA PRO A 81 -12.82 11.68 -16.24
C PRO A 81 -14.01 12.01 -15.32
N MET A 82 -14.12 13.26 -14.85
CA MET A 82 -15.11 13.65 -13.86
C MET A 82 -15.96 14.87 -14.22
N LYS A 83 -15.79 15.45 -15.41
CA LYS A 83 -16.54 16.64 -15.85
C LYS A 83 -16.46 17.77 -14.83
N LEU A 84 -15.24 18.16 -14.46
CA LEU A 84 -15.00 19.26 -13.52
C LEU A 84 -15.45 20.60 -14.13
N SER A 85 -15.88 21.53 -13.27
CA SER A 85 -16.17 22.91 -13.70
C SER A 85 -14.90 23.58 -14.29
N PRO A 86 -15.03 24.61 -15.14
CA PRO A 86 -13.86 25.32 -15.67
C PRO A 86 -12.88 25.79 -14.60
N THR A 87 -13.38 26.37 -13.51
CA THR A 87 -12.59 26.83 -12.36
C THR A 87 -11.90 25.68 -11.64
N ALA A 88 -12.60 24.56 -11.41
CA ALA A 88 -12.00 23.39 -10.76
C ALA A 88 -10.89 22.76 -11.63
N ARG A 89 -11.03 22.78 -12.97
CA ARG A 89 -9.96 22.33 -13.88
C ARG A 89 -8.73 23.23 -13.83
N GLU A 90 -8.89 24.53 -13.63
CA GLU A 90 -7.76 25.44 -13.43
C GLU A 90 -7.01 25.12 -12.13
N LEU A 91 -7.74 24.83 -11.06
CA LEU A 91 -7.13 24.38 -9.80
C LEU A 91 -6.35 23.07 -9.97
N VAL A 92 -6.91 22.09 -10.69
CA VAL A 92 -6.18 20.84 -11.02
C VAL A 92 -4.89 21.14 -11.79
N LYS A 93 -4.92 22.05 -12.76
CA LYS A 93 -3.71 22.44 -13.50
C LYS A 93 -2.67 23.11 -12.60
N LEU A 94 -3.08 23.97 -11.67
CA LEU A 94 -2.18 24.60 -10.71
C LEU A 94 -1.52 23.54 -9.81
N HIS A 95 -2.31 22.61 -9.30
CA HIS A 95 -1.83 21.49 -8.48
C HIS A 95 -0.87 20.57 -9.24
N GLU A 96 -1.23 20.15 -10.46
CA GLU A 96 -0.37 19.33 -11.32
C GLU A 96 0.92 20.03 -11.73
N SER A 97 0.90 21.36 -11.80
CA SER A 97 2.07 22.20 -12.05
C SER A 97 2.96 22.39 -10.81
N MET A 98 2.63 21.74 -9.70
CA MET A 98 3.33 21.84 -8.41
C MET A 98 3.42 23.28 -7.88
N VAL A 99 2.36 24.07 -8.09
CA VAL A 99 2.23 25.39 -7.49
C VAL A 99 2.07 25.25 -5.97
N ASP A 100 2.68 26.15 -5.20
CA ASP A 100 2.60 26.14 -3.74
C ASP A 100 1.15 26.24 -3.25
N GLU A 101 0.83 25.50 -2.18
CA GLU A 101 -0.53 25.39 -1.63
C GLU A 101 -1.10 26.76 -1.22
N SER A 102 -0.28 27.67 -0.71
CA SER A 102 -0.71 29.03 -0.34
C SER A 102 -1.17 29.85 -1.56
N VAL A 103 -0.56 29.62 -2.72
CA VAL A 103 -0.94 30.26 -3.98
C VAL A 103 -2.23 29.65 -4.51
N ILE A 104 -2.42 28.33 -4.35
CA ILE A 104 -3.69 27.67 -4.71
C ILE A 104 -4.83 28.19 -3.82
N LEU A 105 -4.61 28.34 -2.51
CA LEU A 105 -5.58 28.95 -1.60
C LEU A 105 -5.91 30.39 -2.01
N THR A 106 -4.90 31.17 -2.41
CA THR A 106 -5.09 32.55 -2.91
C THR A 106 -5.94 32.57 -4.19
N PHE A 107 -5.69 31.62 -5.11
CA PHE A 107 -6.50 31.45 -6.32
C PHE A 107 -7.97 31.15 -5.98
N VAL A 108 -8.22 30.27 -5.01
CA VAL A 108 -9.56 29.94 -4.54
C VAL A 108 -10.26 31.18 -3.99
N ASP A 109 -9.60 31.94 -3.11
CA ASP A 109 -10.14 33.15 -2.49
C ASP A 109 -10.52 34.23 -3.52
N HIS A 110 -9.71 34.38 -4.57
CA HIS A 110 -9.95 35.36 -5.63
C HIS A 110 -10.81 34.84 -6.79
N SER A 111 -11.26 33.58 -6.75
CA SER A 111 -12.06 33.01 -7.83
C SER A 111 -13.40 33.75 -7.95
N LYS A 112 -13.72 34.22 -9.16
CA LYS A 112 -14.99 34.89 -9.46
C LYS A 112 -16.13 33.91 -9.76
N TYR A 113 -15.80 32.66 -10.05
CA TYR A 113 -16.74 31.64 -10.49
C TYR A 113 -16.76 30.49 -9.49
N PRO A 114 -17.95 29.91 -9.21
CA PRO A 114 -18.03 28.80 -8.28
C PRO A 114 -17.33 27.57 -8.83
N PHE A 115 -16.83 26.73 -7.92
CA PHE A 115 -16.26 25.43 -8.23
C PHE A 115 -17.35 24.38 -8.46
N ASN A 116 -18.47 24.48 -7.73
CA ASN A 116 -19.65 23.62 -7.78
C ASN A 116 -19.30 22.13 -7.67
N LEU A 117 -18.52 21.80 -6.64
CA LEU A 117 -18.00 20.44 -6.45
C LEU A 117 -19.11 19.49 -5.97
N THR A 118 -19.22 18.34 -6.62
CA THR A 118 -20.00 17.21 -6.10
C THR A 118 -19.16 16.37 -5.12
N ALA A 119 -19.82 15.48 -4.37
CA ALA A 119 -19.13 14.57 -3.45
C ALA A 119 -18.03 13.72 -4.15
N ASP A 120 -18.33 13.18 -5.34
CA ASP A 120 -17.35 12.40 -6.11
C ASP A 120 -16.17 13.24 -6.56
N GLN A 121 -16.42 14.51 -6.89
CA GLN A 121 -15.37 15.44 -7.32
C GLN A 121 -14.43 15.82 -6.17
N ILE A 122 -14.97 16.00 -4.96
CA ILE A 122 -14.16 16.22 -3.75
C ILE A 122 -13.24 15.01 -3.50
N VAL A 123 -13.79 13.79 -3.59
CA VAL A 123 -13.01 12.56 -3.36
C VAL A 123 -11.87 12.43 -4.38
N TYR A 124 -12.16 12.68 -5.65
CA TYR A 124 -11.11 12.64 -6.67
C TYR A 124 -10.02 13.69 -6.45
N LEU A 125 -10.40 14.94 -6.11
CA LEU A 125 -9.41 15.98 -5.86
C LEU A 125 -8.51 15.60 -4.68
N GLN A 126 -9.09 15.04 -3.62
CA GLN A 126 -8.33 14.46 -2.52
C GLN A 126 -7.40 13.32 -2.98
N ASP A 127 -7.88 12.44 -3.87
CA ASP A 127 -7.12 11.29 -4.37
C ASP A 127 -5.93 11.66 -5.26
N ILE A 128 -6.02 12.75 -6.02
CA ILE A 128 -4.90 13.29 -6.79
C ILE A 128 -3.95 14.15 -5.94
N GLY A 129 -4.31 14.37 -4.66
CA GLY A 129 -3.46 15.00 -3.66
C GLY A 129 -3.78 16.45 -3.33
N VAL A 130 -4.93 16.99 -3.75
CA VAL A 130 -5.38 18.30 -3.27
C VAL A 130 -5.68 18.20 -1.78
N ILE A 131 -5.06 19.06 -0.98
CA ILE A 131 -5.17 19.00 0.47
C ILE A 131 -6.54 19.46 0.97
N GLU A 132 -6.93 18.94 2.13
CA GLU A 132 -8.24 19.19 2.76
C GLU A 132 -8.51 20.68 3.01
N GLU A 133 -7.48 21.47 3.26
CA GLU A 133 -7.58 22.92 3.44
C GLU A 133 -8.03 23.63 2.15
N VAL A 134 -7.44 23.26 1.01
CA VAL A 134 -7.83 23.79 -0.31
C VAL A 134 -9.26 23.35 -0.66
N LEU A 135 -9.61 22.08 -0.42
CA LEU A 135 -10.97 21.59 -0.66
C LEU A 135 -12.01 22.33 0.18
N SER A 136 -11.69 22.57 1.45
CA SER A 136 -12.57 23.33 2.36
C SER A 136 -12.71 24.78 1.89
N ALA A 137 -11.62 25.40 1.45
CA ALA A 137 -11.65 26.76 0.90
C ALA A 137 -12.51 26.85 -0.37
N MET A 138 -12.47 25.84 -1.26
CA MET A 138 -13.32 25.81 -2.46
C MET A 138 -14.80 25.80 -2.10
N ILE A 139 -15.20 24.98 -1.12
CA ILE A 139 -16.58 24.89 -0.64
C ILE A 139 -17.03 26.20 0.03
N GLN A 140 -16.17 26.77 0.87
CA GLN A 140 -16.44 28.06 1.54
C GLN A 140 -16.58 29.19 0.52
N ARG A 141 -15.76 29.19 -0.54
CA ARG A 141 -15.84 30.17 -1.61
C ARG A 141 -17.18 30.10 -2.35
N ASP A 142 -17.66 28.90 -2.64
CA ASP A 142 -18.96 28.71 -3.29
C ASP A 142 -20.11 29.23 -2.42
N ALA A 143 -20.11 28.92 -1.12
CA ALA A 143 -21.11 29.45 -0.17
C ALA A 143 -21.09 30.99 -0.10
N TYR A 144 -19.90 31.59 -0.14
CA TYR A 144 -19.77 33.05 -0.20
C TYR A 144 -20.36 33.63 -1.50
N LEU A 145 -20.12 32.99 -2.64
CA LEU A 145 -20.64 33.43 -3.94
C LEU A 145 -22.17 33.23 -4.08
N THR A 146 -22.75 32.24 -3.41
CA THR A 146 -24.21 31.98 -3.41
C THR A 146 -24.98 32.85 -2.40
N GLY A 147 -24.28 33.57 -1.50
CA GLY A 147 -24.91 34.36 -0.46
C GLY A 147 -25.49 33.53 0.69
N GLU A 148 -25.16 32.22 0.76
CA GLU A 148 -25.49 31.39 1.91
C GLU A 148 -24.60 31.78 3.08
N SER A 149 -25.11 32.67 3.92
CA SER A 149 -24.45 33.08 5.16
C SER A 149 -24.31 31.86 6.07
N THR A 150 -23.08 31.43 6.35
CA THR A 150 -22.81 30.47 7.41
C THR A 150 -23.18 31.10 8.74
N VAL A 151 -24.28 30.66 9.34
CA VAL A 151 -24.64 31.02 10.71
C VAL A 151 -23.52 30.52 11.61
N SER A 152 -22.75 31.44 12.18
CA SER A 152 -21.84 31.15 13.28
C SER A 152 -22.65 30.60 14.44
N VAL A 153 -22.39 29.34 14.80
CA VAL A 153 -22.80 28.78 16.09
C VAL A 153 -21.89 29.40 17.13
N ASN A 154 -22.26 30.58 17.63
CA ASN A 154 -21.87 31.14 18.92
C ASN A 154 -22.65 32.45 19.12
N ASP A 155 -23.91 32.32 19.53
CA ASP A 155 -24.48 33.20 20.55
C ASP A 155 -25.76 32.55 21.10
N ALA A 156 -25.66 32.15 22.37
CA ALA A 156 -26.83 31.83 23.18
C ALA A 156 -27.42 33.15 23.72
N PRO A 157 -28.71 33.16 24.05
CA PRO A 157 -28.99 33.30 25.48
C PRO A 157 -29.99 32.26 26.00
N ASP A 158 -29.64 31.84 27.21
CA ASP A 158 -30.41 31.15 28.23
C ASP A 158 -31.80 31.79 28.47
N ALA A 159 -32.86 30.96 28.48
CA ALA A 159 -34.03 31.17 29.33
C ALA A 159 -34.89 29.89 29.41
N ARG A 160 -34.90 29.31 30.61
CA ARG A 160 -35.86 28.34 31.14
C ARG A 160 -37.32 28.69 30.81
N GLN A 161 -38.13 27.69 30.42
CA GLN A 161 -39.35 27.26 31.13
C GLN A 161 -40.15 26.20 30.33
N VAL A 162 -40.47 25.09 31.00
CA VAL A 162 -41.56 24.16 30.66
C VAL A 162 -42.82 24.67 31.40
N PRO A 163 -44.04 24.50 30.85
CA PRO A 163 -44.94 23.57 31.52
C PRO A 163 -45.80 22.68 30.59
N LEU A 164 -46.20 21.58 31.21
CA LEU A 164 -47.02 20.44 30.80
C LEU A 164 -48.54 20.73 30.97
N ALA A 165 -49.39 19.84 30.41
CA ALA A 165 -50.85 19.57 30.66
C ALA A 165 -51.76 19.88 29.45
N GLU A 166 -52.30 18.86 28.76
CA GLU A 166 -53.51 18.05 29.04
C GLU A 166 -54.84 18.80 28.88
N SER A 167 -55.63 18.44 27.85
CA SER A 167 -56.99 17.90 28.01
C SER A 167 -57.71 17.68 26.68
N ALA A 168 -58.54 16.66 26.68
CA ALA A 168 -59.25 16.07 25.56
C ALA A 168 -60.70 16.58 25.41
N THR A 169 -61.32 16.11 24.32
CA THR A 169 -62.75 15.70 24.20
C THR A 169 -63.70 16.68 23.48
N SER A 170 -64.24 16.26 22.33
CA SER A 170 -65.68 15.92 22.21
C SER A 170 -66.04 15.22 20.88
N LEU A 171 -66.69 14.06 21.03
CA LEU A 171 -67.58 13.37 20.07
C LEU A 171 -68.87 14.22 19.85
N ALA A 172 -69.84 13.98 18.95
CA ALA A 172 -70.38 12.75 18.34
C ALA A 172 -71.31 13.15 17.15
N GLU A 173 -71.38 12.38 16.06
CA GLU A 173 -72.45 11.43 15.66
C GLU A 173 -73.64 11.99 14.84
N ASN A 174 -73.84 11.43 13.64
CA ASN A 174 -75.11 10.77 13.28
C ASN A 174 -74.97 9.82 12.05
N THR A 175 -74.70 8.53 12.33
CA THR A 175 -75.61 7.37 12.19
C THR A 175 -76.42 7.07 10.89
N MET A 176 -76.01 5.95 10.24
CA MET A 176 -76.76 4.78 9.66
C MET A 176 -77.55 4.81 8.33
N ALA A 177 -77.18 3.89 7.41
CA ALA A 177 -78.01 2.86 6.72
C ALA A 177 -77.11 2.03 5.75
N VAL A 178 -76.77 0.75 5.98
CA VAL A 178 -77.46 -0.55 5.71
C VAL A 178 -77.47 -1.04 4.24
N SER A 179 -76.74 -2.16 4.04
CA SER A 179 -77.02 -3.35 3.18
C SER A 179 -76.43 -3.54 1.75
N SER A 180 -75.67 -4.65 1.67
CA SER A 180 -75.66 -5.77 0.69
C SER A 180 -75.17 -5.65 -0.77
N SER A 181 -74.19 -6.53 -1.04
CA SER A 181 -74.05 -7.49 -2.16
C SER A 181 -73.56 -7.07 -3.56
N GLN A 182 -72.45 -7.74 -3.93
CA GLN A 182 -72.10 -8.39 -5.21
C GLN A 182 -71.01 -7.71 -6.08
N PRO A 183 -69.96 -8.45 -6.51
CA PRO A 183 -68.85 -7.91 -7.28
C PRO A 183 -69.13 -7.94 -8.80
N PRO A 184 -68.80 -6.89 -9.57
CA PRO A 184 -68.85 -6.97 -11.03
C PRO A 184 -67.54 -7.55 -11.60
N VAL A 185 -67.71 -8.76 -12.15
CA VAL A 185 -67.17 -9.30 -13.42
C VAL A 185 -66.09 -8.46 -14.10
N TYR A 186 -64.86 -8.97 -14.15
CA TYR A 186 -63.83 -8.55 -15.12
C TYR A 186 -63.81 -9.51 -16.31
N ALA A 187 -63.80 -8.92 -17.50
CA ALA A 187 -63.75 -9.59 -18.78
C ALA A 187 -62.49 -10.47 -18.93
N THR A 188 -62.68 -11.65 -19.53
CA THR A 188 -61.62 -12.60 -19.89
C THR A 188 -60.87 -12.12 -21.13
N ASN A 189 -59.62 -11.67 -20.95
CA ASN A 189 -58.60 -11.69 -21.99
C ASN A 189 -57.64 -12.88 -21.76
N PRO A 190 -57.20 -13.59 -22.81
CA PRO A 190 -56.32 -14.75 -22.69
C PRO A 190 -54.95 -14.38 -22.09
N PRO A 191 -54.27 -15.32 -21.39
CA PRO A 191 -53.06 -15.01 -20.64
C PRO A 191 -51.93 -14.59 -21.58
N ALA A 192 -51.56 -13.31 -21.52
CA ALA A 192 -50.25 -12.86 -21.99
C ALA A 192 -49.18 -13.48 -21.09
N SER A 193 -48.25 -14.17 -21.72
CA SER A 193 -47.08 -14.81 -21.13
C SER A 193 -46.43 -13.92 -20.08
N SER A 194 -46.33 -14.39 -18.84
CA SER A 194 -45.48 -13.75 -17.83
C SER A 194 -44.05 -13.66 -18.38
N PRO A 195 -43.39 -12.49 -18.42
CA PRO A 195 -41.96 -12.47 -18.62
C PRO A 195 -41.33 -13.22 -17.45
N ALA A 196 -40.56 -14.27 -17.77
CA ALA A 196 -39.78 -15.03 -16.80
C ALA A 196 -38.99 -14.06 -15.89
N PRO A 197 -38.74 -14.42 -14.62
CA PRO A 197 -37.90 -13.61 -13.75
C PRO A 197 -36.57 -13.36 -14.46
N GLN A 198 -36.34 -12.10 -14.84
CA GLN A 198 -35.05 -11.68 -15.32
C GLN A 198 -34.08 -11.90 -14.18
N THR A 199 -33.35 -13.01 -14.26
CA THR A 199 -32.16 -13.20 -13.48
C THR A 199 -31.27 -12.03 -13.87
N THR A 200 -31.11 -11.05 -12.99
CA THR A 200 -30.05 -10.06 -13.10
C THR A 200 -28.76 -10.86 -13.11
N VAL A 201 -28.28 -11.18 -14.30
CA VAL A 201 -26.98 -11.78 -14.50
C VAL A 201 -26.02 -10.68 -14.04
N SER A 202 -25.51 -10.82 -12.83
CA SER A 202 -24.30 -10.09 -12.43
C SER A 202 -23.22 -10.59 -13.37
N GLU A 203 -23.03 -9.88 -14.48
CA GLU A 203 -21.94 -10.14 -15.41
C GLU A 203 -20.66 -10.19 -14.58
N THR A 204 -20.11 -11.39 -14.49
CA THR A 204 -18.80 -11.58 -13.88
C THR A 204 -17.81 -11.01 -14.88
N ARG A 205 -17.56 -9.69 -14.81
CA ARG A 205 -16.57 -9.02 -15.65
C ARG A 205 -15.25 -9.75 -15.40
N VAL A 206 -14.72 -10.43 -16.42
CA VAL A 206 -13.36 -10.97 -16.36
C VAL A 206 -12.46 -9.76 -16.32
N VAL A 207 -11.86 -9.52 -15.17
CA VAL A 207 -11.08 -8.32 -14.93
C VAL A 207 -9.70 -8.55 -15.50
N THR A 208 -9.34 -7.92 -16.61
CA THR A 208 -8.00 -8.08 -17.23
C THR A 208 -7.05 -6.98 -16.77
N ASN A 209 -5.80 -6.97 -17.23
CA ASN A 209 -4.89 -5.83 -16.97
C ASN A 209 -5.50 -4.52 -17.49
N GLU A 210 -6.24 -4.58 -18.58
CA GLU A 210 -6.99 -3.45 -19.15
C GLU A 210 -7.98 -2.86 -18.15
N TYR A 211 -8.59 -3.67 -17.27
CA TYR A 211 -9.47 -3.14 -16.23
C TYR A 211 -8.70 -2.27 -15.21
N PHE A 212 -7.49 -2.68 -14.80
CA PHE A 212 -6.68 -1.80 -13.95
C PHE A 212 -6.33 -0.51 -14.70
N HIS A 213 -6.05 -0.57 -16.00
CA HIS A 213 -5.80 0.61 -16.81
C HIS A 213 -6.99 1.58 -16.80
N GLU A 214 -8.19 1.08 -17.05
CA GLU A 214 -9.42 1.88 -17.05
C GLU A 214 -9.71 2.51 -15.68
N GLN A 215 -9.64 1.71 -14.60
CA GLN A 215 -9.99 2.16 -13.26
C GLN A 215 -8.98 3.15 -12.66
N LEU A 216 -7.71 3.07 -13.06
CA LEU A 216 -6.63 3.90 -12.52
C LEU A 216 -6.30 5.11 -13.40
N ALA A 217 -6.79 5.14 -14.66
CA ALA A 217 -6.55 6.24 -15.60
C ALA A 217 -6.92 7.64 -15.05
N PRO A 218 -8.00 7.82 -14.26
CA PRO A 218 -8.32 9.14 -13.72
C PRO A 218 -7.30 9.68 -12.70
N TYR A 219 -6.59 8.78 -12.01
CA TYR A 219 -5.82 9.10 -10.80
C TYR A 219 -4.30 9.10 -11.03
N GLY A 220 -3.86 8.87 -12.26
CA GLY A 220 -2.45 8.78 -12.59
C GLY A 220 -2.19 8.40 -14.04
N ALA A 221 -0.91 8.24 -14.37
CA ALA A 221 -0.46 7.93 -15.71
C ALA A 221 0.21 6.56 -15.78
N TRP A 222 0.03 5.87 -16.91
CA TRP A 222 0.75 4.65 -17.22
C TRP A 222 2.08 4.97 -17.91
N VAL A 223 3.17 4.42 -17.39
CA VAL A 223 4.53 4.60 -17.89
C VAL A 223 5.17 3.24 -18.15
N HIS A 224 5.93 3.12 -19.24
CA HIS A 224 6.67 1.91 -19.53
C HIS A 224 8.03 1.92 -18.80
N VAL A 225 8.30 0.88 -18.01
CA VAL A 225 9.56 0.68 -17.29
C VAL A 225 10.25 -0.55 -17.86
N ASP A 226 11.47 -0.39 -18.37
CA ASP A 226 12.18 -1.43 -19.14
C ASP A 226 12.25 -2.82 -18.52
N ASP A 227 12.36 -2.86 -17.18
CA ASP A 227 12.48 -4.10 -16.41
C ASP A 227 11.13 -4.57 -15.85
N TYR A 228 10.03 -3.83 -15.99
CA TYR A 228 8.74 -4.17 -15.34
C TYR A 228 7.52 -4.05 -16.28
N GLY A 229 7.68 -3.53 -17.50
CA GLY A 229 6.59 -3.27 -18.43
C GLY A 229 5.78 -2.03 -18.04
N TRP A 230 4.49 -2.03 -18.37
CA TRP A 230 3.58 -0.93 -18.02
C TRP A 230 3.33 -0.87 -16.51
N CYS A 231 3.75 0.24 -15.91
CA CYS A 231 3.54 0.54 -14.51
C CYS A 231 2.66 1.79 -14.37
N TRP A 232 1.84 1.83 -13.34
CA TRP A 232 1.02 2.99 -13.04
C TRP A 232 1.74 3.93 -12.06
N ARG A 233 1.71 5.22 -12.34
CA ARG A 233 2.26 6.29 -11.52
C ARG A 233 1.12 7.19 -11.04
N PRO A 234 0.77 7.19 -9.74
CA PRO A 234 -0.29 8.06 -9.23
C PRO A 234 0.07 9.53 -9.34
N THR A 235 -0.90 10.39 -9.65
CA THR A 235 -0.74 11.85 -9.67
C THR A 235 -0.29 12.38 -8.31
N VAL A 236 -0.79 11.82 -7.20
CA VAL A 236 -0.35 12.22 -5.85
C VAL A 236 1.14 12.00 -5.60
N ALA A 237 1.77 11.00 -6.22
CA ALA A 237 3.22 10.79 -6.14
C ALA A 237 4.02 11.72 -7.06
N VAL A 238 3.36 12.35 -8.03
CA VAL A 238 3.95 13.43 -8.82
C VAL A 238 3.92 14.70 -7.98
N ALA A 239 2.74 15.10 -7.50
CA ALA A 239 2.52 16.32 -6.73
C ALA A 239 3.32 16.35 -5.42
N ASN A 240 3.46 15.19 -4.75
CA ASN A 240 4.26 15.07 -3.53
C ASN A 240 5.39 14.04 -3.72
N VAL A 241 6.61 14.53 -3.89
CA VAL A 241 7.82 13.68 -4.06
C VAL A 241 8.16 12.83 -2.83
N ASN A 242 7.61 13.20 -1.66
CA ASN A 242 7.76 12.46 -0.41
C ASN A 242 6.63 11.46 -0.18
N TRP A 243 5.65 11.37 -1.08
CA TRP A 243 4.57 10.38 -1.01
C TRP A 243 5.12 8.96 -1.09
N ARG A 244 4.50 8.03 -0.34
CA ARG A 244 4.93 6.65 -0.21
C ARG A 244 3.74 5.70 -0.15
N PRO A 245 3.78 4.59 -0.91
CA PRO A 245 2.78 3.54 -0.78
C PRO A 245 2.88 2.85 0.58
N TYR A 246 1.74 2.38 1.10
CA TYR A 246 1.60 1.80 2.43
C TYR A 246 2.00 2.74 3.58
N TYR A 247 1.97 4.05 3.39
CA TYR A 247 2.34 5.01 4.43
C TYR A 247 1.43 6.23 4.43
N ASP A 248 1.26 6.87 3.27
CA ASP A 248 0.41 8.05 3.13
C ASP A 248 -1.06 7.66 2.93
N ASN A 249 -1.93 8.50 3.51
CA ASN A 249 -3.39 8.42 3.42
C ASN A 249 -3.98 7.01 3.63
N GLY A 250 -3.54 6.35 4.70
CA GLY A 250 -4.05 5.05 5.11
C GLY A 250 -3.48 4.63 6.46
N ARG A 251 -3.77 3.39 6.86
CA ARG A 251 -3.30 2.83 8.13
C ARG A 251 -3.24 1.31 8.11
N TRP A 252 -2.47 0.76 9.04
CA TRP A 252 -2.42 -0.67 9.31
C TRP A 252 -3.58 -1.11 10.19
N ILE A 253 -4.32 -2.13 9.74
CA ILE A 253 -5.33 -2.82 10.53
C ILE A 253 -5.00 -4.32 10.54
N TYR A 254 -5.04 -4.95 11.72
CA TYR A 254 -4.85 -6.39 11.81
C TYR A 254 -6.16 -7.11 11.50
N SER A 255 -6.14 -7.96 10.47
CA SER A 255 -7.32 -8.67 9.98
C SER A 255 -7.25 -10.17 10.19
N ASP A 256 -8.30 -10.87 9.76
CA ASP A 256 -8.29 -12.33 9.68
C ASP A 256 -7.25 -12.90 8.69
N GLN A 257 -6.68 -12.06 7.83
CA GLN A 257 -5.63 -12.42 6.87
C GLN A 257 -4.29 -11.71 7.16
N GLY A 258 -4.09 -11.16 8.36
CA GLY A 258 -2.84 -10.51 8.78
C GLY A 258 -2.91 -8.98 8.66
N TRP A 259 -1.77 -8.31 8.48
CA TRP A 259 -1.74 -6.84 8.36
C TRP A 259 -2.32 -6.38 7.02
N TYR A 260 -3.54 -5.87 7.09
CA TYR A 260 -4.26 -5.25 6.00
C TYR A 260 -3.93 -3.76 5.94
N TRP A 261 -3.55 -3.28 4.75
CA TRP A 261 -3.44 -1.85 4.52
C TRP A 261 -4.81 -1.26 4.18
N HIS A 262 -5.33 -0.45 5.08
CA HIS A 262 -6.58 0.28 4.86
C HIS A 262 -6.27 1.65 4.26
N SER A 263 -6.36 1.73 2.93
CA SER A 263 -6.19 2.97 2.17
C SER A 263 -7.44 3.84 2.24
N ASN A 264 -7.26 5.16 2.34
CA ASN A 264 -8.35 6.12 2.14
C ASN A 264 -8.46 6.58 0.68
N TYR A 265 -7.46 6.25 -0.18
CA TYR A 265 -7.57 6.52 -1.61
C TYR A 265 -8.65 5.68 -2.26
N SER A 266 -9.52 6.27 -3.10
CA SER A 266 -10.60 5.51 -3.75
C SER A 266 -10.09 4.41 -4.68
N TRP A 267 -8.94 4.65 -5.31
CA TRP A 267 -8.24 3.69 -6.17
C TRP A 267 -7.44 2.65 -5.37
N GLY A 268 -7.29 2.80 -4.05
CA GLY A 268 -6.38 2.02 -3.22
C GLY A 268 -6.68 0.51 -3.16
N TRP A 269 -7.93 0.11 -3.45
CA TRP A 269 -8.33 -1.30 -3.49
C TRP A 269 -7.47 -2.13 -4.47
N ALA A 270 -6.95 -1.53 -5.53
CA ALA A 270 -6.12 -2.21 -6.53
C ALA A 270 -4.63 -2.14 -6.15
N PRO A 271 -3.95 -0.98 -6.17
CA PRO A 271 -2.50 -0.94 -6.07
C PRO A 271 -1.91 -1.41 -4.73
N PHE A 272 -2.69 -1.40 -3.65
CA PHE A 272 -2.23 -1.92 -2.36
C PHE A 272 -2.46 -3.42 -2.17
N HIS A 273 -3.23 -4.07 -3.05
CA HIS A 273 -3.63 -5.47 -2.89
C HIS A 273 -3.30 -6.37 -4.10
N TYR A 274 -3.11 -5.81 -5.29
CA TYR A 274 -2.97 -6.52 -6.57
C TYR A 274 -1.69 -6.17 -7.35
N GLY A 275 -0.53 -6.17 -6.71
CA GLY A 275 0.71 -5.83 -7.42
C GLY A 275 1.89 -5.55 -6.54
N ARG A 276 2.89 -4.86 -7.11
CA ARG A 276 4.15 -4.53 -6.44
C ARG A 276 4.54 -3.09 -6.73
N TRP A 277 5.11 -2.44 -5.73
CA TRP A 277 5.61 -1.07 -5.89
C TRP A 277 7.12 -1.09 -6.03
N THR A 278 7.64 -0.19 -6.87
CA THR A 278 9.07 0.06 -7.01
C THR A 278 9.34 1.55 -7.08
N ARG A 279 10.49 1.98 -6.57
CA ARG A 279 10.93 3.37 -6.65
C ARG A 279 11.90 3.51 -7.81
N HIS A 280 11.40 3.99 -8.94
CA HIS A 280 12.18 4.27 -10.15
C HIS A 280 12.91 5.62 -10.02
N THR A 281 14.12 5.72 -10.55
CA THR A 281 14.96 6.92 -10.44
C THR A 281 14.32 8.15 -11.11
N SER A 282 13.70 7.97 -12.27
CA SER A 282 13.13 9.08 -13.05
C SER A 282 11.64 9.32 -12.76
N PHE A 283 10.93 8.33 -12.19
CA PHE A 283 9.48 8.38 -12.03
C PHE A 283 9.02 8.35 -10.58
N GLY A 284 9.93 8.18 -9.62
CA GLY A 284 9.54 7.98 -8.22
C GLY A 284 8.82 6.64 -8.03
N TRP A 285 7.79 6.62 -7.20
CA TRP A 285 7.01 5.40 -6.96
C TRP A 285 6.11 5.06 -8.14
N VAL A 286 6.27 3.84 -8.66
CA VAL A 286 5.41 3.26 -9.69
C VAL A 286 4.97 1.87 -9.27
N TRP A 287 3.77 1.49 -9.72
CA TRP A 287 3.13 0.23 -9.38
C TRP A 287 3.09 -0.69 -10.60
N ALA A 288 3.59 -1.91 -10.44
CA ALA A 288 3.49 -2.98 -11.42
C ALA A 288 2.28 -3.89 -11.06
N PRO A 289 1.31 -4.07 -11.97
CA PRO A 289 0.15 -4.91 -11.71
C PRO A 289 0.48 -6.40 -11.51
N ASP A 290 -0.33 -7.06 -10.67
CA ASP A 290 -0.40 -8.51 -10.49
C ASP A 290 -1.87 -8.90 -10.27
N THR A 291 -2.20 -10.18 -10.39
CA THR A 291 -3.57 -10.69 -10.23
C THR A 291 -3.80 -11.41 -8.90
N VAL A 292 -2.74 -11.64 -8.13
CA VAL A 292 -2.84 -12.28 -6.81
C VAL A 292 -3.18 -11.23 -5.76
N TRP A 293 -4.36 -11.36 -5.15
CA TRP A 293 -4.76 -10.53 -4.01
C TRP A 293 -3.92 -10.85 -2.77
N GLY A 294 -3.56 -9.82 -2.01
CA GLY A 294 -3.02 -9.95 -0.65
C GLY A 294 -3.48 -8.81 0.26
N PRO A 295 -3.47 -9.01 1.59
CA PRO A 295 -3.83 -7.97 2.56
C PRO A 295 -2.85 -6.78 2.49
N SER A 296 -1.60 -7.08 2.12
CA SER A 296 -0.54 -6.13 1.79
C SER A 296 0.65 -6.87 1.16
N TRP A 297 1.41 -6.17 0.31
CA TRP A 297 2.63 -6.68 -0.32
C TRP A 297 3.85 -5.89 0.16
N VAL A 298 4.25 -6.12 1.41
CA VAL A 298 5.36 -5.44 2.08
C VAL A 298 6.30 -6.42 2.76
N THR A 299 7.57 -6.06 2.86
CA THR A 299 8.53 -6.70 3.77
C THR A 299 8.61 -5.90 5.06
N TRP A 300 8.72 -6.58 6.20
CA TRP A 300 8.72 -5.95 7.50
C TRP A 300 10.12 -5.87 8.09
N ARG A 301 10.33 -4.89 8.96
CA ARG A 301 11.47 -4.80 9.85
C ARG A 301 11.03 -4.41 11.25
N TYR A 302 11.71 -4.90 12.27
CA TYR A 302 11.39 -4.53 13.64
C TYR A 302 12.63 -4.48 14.53
N SER A 303 12.47 -3.77 15.64
CA SER A 303 13.34 -3.78 16.81
C SER A 303 12.47 -3.76 18.07
N ASN A 304 13.07 -3.56 19.23
CA ASN A 304 12.33 -3.40 20.47
C ASN A 304 11.51 -2.11 20.53
N ASP A 305 11.75 -1.10 19.69
CA ASP A 305 11.05 0.20 19.80
C ASP A 305 10.41 0.67 18.50
N TYR A 306 10.87 0.13 17.37
CA TYR A 306 10.46 0.57 16.04
C TYR A 306 9.95 -0.57 15.17
N CYS A 307 8.96 -0.22 14.36
CA CYS A 307 8.51 -1.00 13.22
C CYS A 307 8.91 -0.27 11.95
N GLY A 308 9.25 -1.05 10.93
CA GLY A 308 9.33 -0.54 9.58
C GLY A 308 8.79 -1.51 8.58
N TRP A 309 8.45 -0.97 7.41
CA TRP A 309 7.97 -1.75 6.28
C TRP A 309 8.40 -1.08 4.99
N ALA A 310 8.60 -1.89 3.97
CA ALA A 310 8.83 -1.42 2.61
C ALA A 310 7.97 -2.24 1.66
N PRO A 311 7.43 -1.64 0.59
CA PRO A 311 6.76 -2.40 -0.45
C PRO A 311 7.68 -3.44 -1.06
N LEU A 312 7.14 -4.62 -1.35
CA LEU A 312 7.86 -5.65 -2.07
C LEU A 312 8.05 -5.21 -3.53
N PRO A 313 9.27 -5.35 -4.09
CA PRO A 313 9.53 -4.98 -5.48
C PRO A 313 8.88 -5.98 -6.46
N PRO A 314 8.68 -5.61 -7.73
CA PRO A 314 8.06 -6.48 -8.75
C PRO A 314 8.74 -7.84 -8.92
N ALA A 315 10.04 -7.94 -8.62
CA ALA A 315 10.78 -9.20 -8.67
C ALA A 315 10.51 -10.16 -7.49
N ALA A 316 9.76 -9.74 -6.47
CA ALA A 316 9.50 -10.53 -5.26
C ALA A 316 8.13 -11.22 -5.32
N TYR A 317 8.15 -12.55 -5.39
CA TYR A 317 6.96 -13.39 -5.48
C TYR A 317 6.89 -14.35 -4.31
N TYR A 318 5.69 -14.60 -3.82
CA TYR A 318 5.44 -15.63 -2.82
C TYR A 318 4.72 -16.80 -3.50
N ARG A 319 5.24 -18.02 -3.32
CA ARG A 319 4.64 -19.25 -3.88
C ARG A 319 4.37 -20.24 -2.75
N SER A 320 3.17 -20.81 -2.73
CA SER A 320 2.81 -21.84 -1.75
C SER A 320 3.78 -23.04 -1.84
N GLY A 321 4.21 -23.58 -0.70
CA GLY A 321 5.18 -24.67 -0.60
C GLY A 321 6.65 -24.31 -0.93
N VAL A 322 6.91 -23.18 -1.58
CA VAL A 322 8.28 -22.71 -1.91
C VAL A 322 8.72 -21.56 -1.02
N GLY A 323 7.80 -20.67 -0.64
CA GLY A 323 8.11 -19.42 0.04
C GLY A 323 8.42 -18.28 -0.93
N PHE A 324 9.23 -17.32 -0.50
CA PHE A 324 9.62 -16.21 -1.34
C PHE A 324 10.64 -16.61 -2.41
N THR A 325 10.42 -16.11 -3.62
CA THR A 325 11.44 -16.02 -4.66
C THR A 325 11.75 -14.55 -4.96
N TYR A 326 13.00 -14.29 -5.31
CA TYR A 326 13.47 -12.99 -5.78
C TYR A 326 14.38 -13.22 -6.98
N LEU A 327 14.10 -12.54 -8.09
CA LEU A 327 14.82 -12.77 -9.35
C LEU A 327 14.82 -14.25 -9.78
N GLY A 328 13.66 -14.91 -9.61
CA GLY A 328 13.46 -16.31 -9.97
C GLY A 328 14.11 -17.33 -9.02
N SER A 329 14.90 -16.89 -8.05
CA SER A 329 15.58 -17.77 -7.09
C SER A 329 14.88 -17.76 -5.74
N ARG A 330 14.79 -18.92 -5.07
CA ARG A 330 14.27 -19.02 -3.70
C ARG A 330 15.15 -18.23 -2.74
N VAL A 331 14.52 -17.51 -1.81
CA VAL A 331 15.20 -16.72 -0.78
C VAL A 331 14.71 -17.08 0.62
N SER A 332 15.51 -16.78 1.64
CA SER A 332 15.18 -17.04 3.04
C SER A 332 14.14 -16.03 3.57
N LEU A 333 13.50 -16.39 4.69
CA LEU A 333 12.52 -15.52 5.36
C LEU A 333 13.11 -14.19 5.83
N GLY A 334 14.42 -14.11 6.07
CA GLY A 334 15.13 -12.89 6.47
C GLY A 334 15.69 -12.06 5.30
N PHE A 335 15.34 -12.39 4.06
CA PHE A 335 15.91 -11.73 2.88
C PHE A 335 15.35 -10.31 2.68
N GLY A 336 16.23 -9.33 2.42
CA GLY A 336 15.87 -7.91 2.32
C GLY A 336 15.53 -7.37 0.93
N PHE A 337 15.46 -8.22 -0.10
CA PHE A 337 15.05 -7.87 -1.48
C PHE A 337 15.81 -6.72 -2.16
N GLY A 338 17.02 -6.41 -1.70
CA GLY A 338 17.82 -5.28 -2.19
C GLY A 338 17.30 -3.90 -1.76
N LEU A 339 16.39 -3.85 -0.79
CA LEU A 339 15.76 -2.60 -0.34
C LEU A 339 16.63 -1.92 0.74
N GLY A 340 17.07 -0.69 0.45
CA GLY A 340 17.76 0.18 1.40
C GLY A 340 16.81 1.00 2.27
N TYR A 341 17.36 1.75 3.25
CA TYR A 341 16.58 2.54 4.22
C TYR A 341 15.62 3.55 3.59
N THR A 342 15.93 4.07 2.40
CA THR A 342 15.07 5.00 1.65
C THR A 342 13.79 4.37 1.10
N HIS A 343 13.66 3.04 1.15
CA HIS A 343 12.45 2.31 0.79
C HIS A 343 11.55 2.06 2.01
N TYR A 344 12.15 1.98 3.20
CA TYR A 344 11.44 1.65 4.44
C TYR A 344 10.84 2.88 5.10
N ALA A 345 9.55 2.82 5.43
CA ALA A 345 8.96 3.73 6.40
C ALA A 345 9.24 3.17 7.79
N PHE A 346 9.51 4.03 8.76
CA PHE A 346 9.71 3.64 10.15
C PHE A 346 8.87 4.51 11.08
N VAL A 347 8.30 3.89 12.10
CA VAL A 347 7.56 4.54 13.20
C VAL A 347 7.89 3.84 14.51
N SER A 348 7.68 4.52 15.64
CA SER A 348 7.65 3.83 16.93
C SER A 348 6.52 2.79 16.93
N ARG A 349 6.74 1.63 17.56
CA ARG A 349 5.72 0.57 17.72
C ARG A 349 4.39 1.11 18.27
N ARG A 350 4.45 2.12 19.14
CA ARG A 350 3.28 2.77 19.76
C ARG A 350 2.38 3.50 18.77
N HIS A 351 2.93 3.97 17.65
CA HIS A 351 2.18 4.70 16.61
C HIS A 351 1.87 3.84 15.38
N PHE A 352 2.21 2.55 15.40
CA PHE A 352 2.13 1.67 14.23
C PHE A 352 0.72 1.55 13.63
N THR A 353 -0.31 1.56 14.46
CA THR A 353 -1.72 1.47 14.05
C THR A 353 -2.42 2.84 13.99
N HIS A 354 -1.65 3.94 14.12
CA HIS A 354 -2.21 5.29 14.11
C HIS A 354 -2.81 5.63 12.74
N HIS A 355 -3.90 6.40 12.72
CA HIS A 355 -4.62 6.76 11.49
C HIS A 355 -3.90 7.81 10.63
N ARG A 356 -2.92 8.50 11.20
CA ARG A 356 -2.06 9.50 10.55
C ARG A 356 -0.60 9.12 10.72
N LEU A 357 -0.14 8.09 10.00
CA LEU A 357 1.26 7.61 10.08
C LEU A 357 2.26 8.70 9.69
N GLY A 358 1.89 9.56 8.72
CA GLY A 358 2.69 10.70 8.27
C GLY A 358 3.26 11.58 9.40
N ARG A 359 2.50 11.76 10.49
CA ARG A 359 2.90 12.60 11.63
C ARG A 359 3.88 11.94 12.60
N HIS A 360 4.07 10.62 12.48
CA HIS A 360 4.89 9.83 13.39
C HIS A 360 6.06 9.12 12.71
N GLY A 361 6.20 9.28 11.39
CA GLY A 361 7.31 8.70 10.65
C GLY A 361 8.63 9.37 10.97
N LEU A 362 9.69 8.56 10.87
CA LEU A 362 11.04 9.02 11.08
C LEU A 362 11.60 9.72 9.83
N GLY A 363 12.41 10.76 10.06
CA GLY A 363 13.18 11.41 9.01
C GLY A 363 14.26 10.50 8.40
N PRO A 364 14.94 10.93 7.31
CA PRO A 364 15.92 10.11 6.60
C PRO A 364 17.08 9.61 7.46
N ASP A 365 17.66 10.45 8.31
CA ASP A 365 18.83 10.09 9.14
C ASP A 365 18.47 9.08 10.23
N GLN A 366 17.35 9.31 10.91
CA GLN A 366 16.79 8.37 11.88
C GLN A 366 16.45 7.04 11.20
N SER A 367 15.82 7.07 10.03
CA SER A 367 15.49 5.88 9.25
C SER A 367 16.73 5.06 8.90
N ARG A 368 17.85 5.71 8.51
CA ARG A 368 19.12 5.02 8.27
C ARG A 368 19.65 4.32 9.52
N ASN A 369 19.63 5.01 10.66
CA ASN A 369 20.11 4.45 11.92
C ASN A 369 19.26 3.26 12.39
N ILE A 370 17.93 3.40 12.33
CA ILE A 370 16.98 2.33 12.69
C ILE A 370 17.06 1.16 11.72
N TYR A 371 17.25 1.42 10.42
CA TYR A 371 17.47 0.37 9.42
C TYR A 371 18.67 -0.53 9.80
N ASN A 372 19.76 0.01 10.33
CA ASN A 372 20.91 -0.82 10.72
C ASN A 372 20.72 -1.59 12.03
N ARG A 373 19.67 -1.29 12.80
CA ARG A 373 19.37 -1.87 14.12
C ARG A 373 18.08 -2.70 14.16
N THR A 374 17.53 -3.02 13.00
CA THR A 374 16.28 -3.77 12.86
C THR A 374 16.47 -5.08 12.12
N THR A 375 15.61 -6.05 12.38
CA THR A 375 15.64 -7.37 11.75
C THR A 375 14.54 -7.48 10.71
N VAL A 376 14.83 -8.07 9.55
CA VAL A 376 13.84 -8.34 8.49
C VAL A 376 12.92 -9.50 8.89
N VAL A 377 11.61 -9.34 8.62
CA VAL A 377 10.58 -10.36 8.83
C VAL A 377 9.70 -10.44 7.58
N ASN A 378 9.67 -11.61 6.95
CA ASN A 378 8.79 -11.90 5.82
C ASN A 378 7.85 -13.06 6.15
N ASN A 379 7.05 -12.90 7.21
CA ASN A 379 6.11 -13.92 7.68
C ASN A 379 4.83 -13.93 6.82
N TYR A 380 4.98 -14.51 5.63
CA TYR A 380 3.90 -14.77 4.69
C TYR A 380 3.53 -16.25 4.74
N ASN A 381 2.23 -16.52 4.58
CA ASN A 381 1.72 -17.86 4.41
C ASN A 381 0.65 -17.84 3.31
N ILE A 382 0.48 -18.96 2.62
CA ILE A 382 -0.70 -19.21 1.80
C ILE A 382 -1.46 -20.35 2.45
N VAL A 383 -2.72 -20.11 2.78
CA VAL A 383 -3.64 -21.12 3.30
C VAL A 383 -4.73 -21.41 2.27
N ASN A 384 -5.57 -22.41 2.55
CA ASN A 384 -6.73 -22.88 1.78
C ASN A 384 -7.25 -21.89 0.72
N ASN A 385 -7.50 -22.40 -0.50
CA ASN A 385 -7.96 -21.62 -1.65
C ASN A 385 -7.01 -20.48 -2.08
N ASN A 386 -5.69 -20.66 -1.90
CA ASN A 386 -4.67 -19.70 -2.33
C ASN A 386 -4.76 -18.33 -1.63
N THR A 387 -5.29 -18.32 -0.39
CA THR A 387 -5.44 -17.12 0.42
C THR A 387 -4.09 -16.69 0.98
N VAL A 388 -3.64 -15.50 0.60
CA VAL A 388 -2.40 -14.91 1.11
C VAL A 388 -2.63 -14.32 2.50
N ILE A 389 -1.81 -14.72 3.46
CA ILE A 389 -1.77 -14.16 4.81
C ILE A 389 -0.42 -13.46 5.00
N ASN A 390 -0.44 -12.18 5.36
CA ASN A 390 0.77 -11.42 5.73
C ASN A 390 0.75 -11.10 7.23
N ASN A 391 1.29 -12.00 8.04
CA ASN A 391 1.31 -11.81 9.50
C ASN A 391 2.35 -10.76 9.94
N GLY A 392 3.40 -10.56 9.14
CA GLY A 392 4.45 -9.58 9.43
C GLY A 392 4.98 -9.65 10.87
N ILE A 393 4.94 -8.50 11.55
CA ILE A 393 5.28 -8.37 12.98
C ILE A 393 4.05 -8.78 13.79
N THR A 394 4.18 -9.70 14.75
CA THR A 394 2.99 -10.21 15.46
C THR A 394 2.28 -9.10 16.26
N PRO A 395 0.94 -9.14 16.38
CA PRO A 395 0.18 -8.17 17.15
C PRO A 395 0.68 -8.02 18.59
N GLU A 396 1.05 -9.13 19.23
CA GLU A 396 1.56 -9.15 20.60
C GLU A 396 2.85 -8.35 20.73
N ARG A 397 3.71 -8.41 19.71
CA ARG A 397 4.95 -7.62 19.68
C ARG A 397 4.67 -6.14 19.46
N ILE A 398 3.62 -5.78 18.73
CA ILE A 398 3.22 -4.38 18.55
C ILE A 398 2.57 -3.83 19.83
N SER A 399 1.68 -4.60 20.46
CA SER A 399 0.97 -4.19 21.67
C SER A 399 1.81 -4.31 22.94
N ALA A 400 2.93 -5.03 22.93
CA ALA A 400 3.82 -5.16 24.08
C ALA A 400 4.28 -3.79 24.61
N GLY A 401 3.84 -3.47 25.84
CA GLY A 401 4.11 -2.18 26.50
C GLY A 401 3.23 -1.02 26.02
N ASN A 402 2.12 -1.31 25.33
CA ASN A 402 1.08 -0.37 24.93
C ASN A 402 -0.22 -0.70 25.68
N THR A 403 -1.04 0.31 26.00
CA THR A 403 -2.34 0.14 26.64
C THR A 403 -3.44 -0.27 25.66
N GLN A 404 -3.23 -0.11 24.36
CA GLN A 404 -4.18 -0.52 23.32
C GLN A 404 -3.92 -1.94 22.83
N GLU A 405 -4.90 -2.82 23.02
CA GLU A 405 -4.95 -4.14 22.40
C GLU A 405 -5.22 -4.01 20.89
N ILE A 406 -4.55 -4.85 20.10
CA ILE A 406 -4.79 -4.94 18.66
C ILE A 406 -5.92 -5.92 18.39
N LYS A 407 -7.10 -5.37 18.08
CA LYS A 407 -8.26 -6.15 17.69
C LYS A 407 -8.11 -6.70 16.27
N ARG A 408 -8.36 -8.01 16.12
CA ARG A 408 -8.47 -8.69 14.82
C ARG A 408 -9.84 -8.38 14.19
N ILE A 409 -9.85 -7.86 12.96
CA ILE A 409 -11.09 -7.49 12.25
C ILE A 409 -11.25 -8.35 10.97
N PRO A 410 -12.35 -9.10 10.80
CA PRO A 410 -12.54 -9.93 9.62
C PRO A 410 -12.71 -9.09 8.34
N LEU A 411 -12.15 -9.57 7.23
CA LEU A 411 -12.40 -9.04 5.89
C LEU A 411 -13.70 -9.62 5.33
N LYS A 412 -14.52 -8.77 4.71
CA LYS A 412 -15.79 -9.13 4.06
C LYS A 412 -15.75 -8.73 2.59
N GLU A 413 -15.94 -9.69 1.70
CA GLU A 413 -15.97 -9.39 0.27
C GLU A 413 -17.20 -8.56 -0.11
N VAL A 414 -16.99 -7.57 -0.98
CA VAL A 414 -18.03 -6.72 -1.55
C VAL A 414 -18.02 -6.83 -3.08
N SER A 415 -19.15 -6.48 -3.71
CA SER A 415 -19.35 -6.64 -5.15
C SER A 415 -18.72 -5.54 -6.01
N SER A 416 -18.34 -4.40 -5.43
CA SER A 416 -17.78 -3.27 -6.17
C SER A 416 -16.64 -2.57 -5.41
N ALA A 417 -15.77 -1.88 -6.14
CA ALA A 417 -14.68 -1.09 -5.58
C ALA A 417 -15.18 0.07 -4.71
N GLU A 418 -16.26 0.73 -5.13
CA GLU A 418 -16.88 1.86 -4.42
C GLU A 418 -17.34 1.44 -3.01
N SER A 419 -17.84 0.21 -2.89
CA SER A 419 -18.33 -0.35 -1.63
C SER A 419 -17.22 -0.55 -0.58
N THR A 420 -15.94 -0.53 -0.98
CA THR A 420 -14.81 -0.61 -0.04
C THR A 420 -14.65 0.67 0.80
N ARG A 421 -15.25 1.78 0.36
CA ARG A 421 -15.15 3.10 1.01
C ARG A 421 -16.17 3.32 2.13
N LEU A 422 -17.29 2.58 2.13
CA LEU A 422 -18.43 2.81 3.03
C LEU A 422 -18.21 2.32 4.48
N ALA A 423 -17.02 1.83 4.82
CA ALA A 423 -16.73 1.38 6.19
C ALA A 423 -16.22 2.51 7.08
N SER A 424 -16.84 2.62 8.25
CA SER A 424 -16.50 3.57 9.32
C SER A 424 -14.98 3.67 9.55
N THR A 425 -14.49 4.91 9.63
CA THR A 425 -13.11 5.25 9.98
C THR A 425 -12.74 4.88 11.42
N ASP A 426 -13.68 4.47 12.28
CA ASP A 426 -13.37 4.02 13.66
C ASP A 426 -13.29 2.49 13.75
N SER A 427 -12.07 1.96 13.71
CA SER A 427 -11.80 0.51 13.83
C SER A 427 -12.37 -0.11 15.11
N ARG A 428 -12.67 0.68 16.15
CA ARG A 428 -13.29 0.19 17.40
C ARG A 428 -14.76 -0.21 17.21
N LYS A 429 -15.46 0.39 16.26
CA LYS A 429 -16.88 0.13 15.97
C LYS A 429 -17.09 -0.77 14.74
N VAL A 430 -16.05 -0.97 13.93
CA VAL A 430 -16.10 -1.79 12.71
C VAL A 430 -16.16 -3.28 13.08
N LYS A 431 -17.23 -3.95 12.63
CA LYS A 431 -17.40 -5.41 12.76
C LYS A 431 -16.65 -6.19 11.68
N SER A 432 -16.53 -5.62 10.48
CA SER A 432 -15.83 -6.22 9.33
C SER A 432 -15.34 -5.13 8.39
N LEU A 433 -14.22 -5.38 7.68
CA LEU A 433 -13.72 -4.47 6.64
C LEU A 433 -14.13 -4.94 5.25
N PRO A 434 -14.77 -4.09 4.42
CA PRO A 434 -15.13 -4.43 3.06
C PRO A 434 -13.87 -4.53 2.19
N VAL A 435 -13.77 -5.59 1.38
CA VAL A 435 -12.69 -5.79 0.42
C VAL A 435 -13.25 -6.17 -0.94
N PHE A 436 -12.75 -5.54 -2.00
CA PHE A 436 -13.15 -5.88 -3.36
C PHE A 436 -12.16 -6.88 -3.96
N ARG A 437 -12.68 -8.05 -4.38
CA ARG A 437 -11.88 -9.11 -4.98
C ARG A 437 -12.46 -9.56 -6.32
N PRO A 438 -12.25 -8.80 -7.40
CA PRO A 438 -12.74 -9.19 -8.70
C PRO A 438 -12.12 -10.51 -9.16
N LYS A 439 -12.84 -11.23 -10.03
CA LYS A 439 -12.29 -12.41 -10.69
C LYS A 439 -11.32 -11.95 -11.78
N LEU A 440 -10.02 -12.06 -11.47
CA LEU A 440 -8.92 -11.78 -12.38
C LEU A 440 -8.49 -13.07 -13.10
N PRO A 441 -8.04 -13.02 -14.36
CA PRO A 441 -7.40 -14.16 -15.00
C PRO A 441 -6.16 -14.52 -14.19
N LYS A 442 -5.84 -15.81 -14.11
CA LYS A 442 -4.59 -16.23 -13.50
C LYS A 442 -3.44 -15.70 -14.35
N GLN A 443 -2.76 -14.65 -13.89
CA GLN A 443 -1.53 -14.20 -14.52
C GLN A 443 -0.50 -15.32 -14.41
N SER A 444 0.21 -15.60 -15.51
CA SER A 444 1.34 -16.53 -15.46
C SER A 444 2.35 -15.99 -14.45
N SER A 445 2.60 -16.73 -13.38
CA SER A 445 3.61 -16.41 -12.33
C SER A 445 5.05 -16.26 -12.86
N ASN A 446 5.26 -16.32 -14.17
CA ASN A 446 6.54 -16.16 -14.81
C ASN A 446 6.87 -14.67 -14.86
N VAL A 447 7.79 -14.26 -13.98
CA VAL A 447 8.63 -13.09 -14.24
C VAL A 447 9.12 -13.18 -15.67
N PRO A 448 8.81 -12.23 -16.56
CA PRO A 448 9.31 -12.27 -17.92
C PRO A 448 10.82 -12.58 -17.91
N GLN A 449 11.26 -13.63 -18.62
CA GLN A 449 12.65 -14.10 -18.63
C GLN A 449 13.66 -12.97 -18.90
N ARG A 450 13.25 -11.95 -19.66
CA ARG A 450 14.02 -10.71 -19.89
C ARG A 450 14.40 -9.97 -18.61
N ILE A 451 13.51 -9.93 -17.61
CA ILE A 451 13.71 -9.29 -16.30
C ILE A 451 14.69 -10.11 -15.46
N LEU A 452 14.55 -11.44 -15.47
CA LEU A 452 15.47 -12.37 -14.79
C LEU A 452 16.91 -12.21 -15.33
N ASN A 453 17.07 -12.11 -16.65
CA ASN A 453 18.39 -12.02 -17.29
C ASN A 453 19.09 -10.66 -17.03
N LYS A 454 18.36 -9.54 -17.11
CA LYS A 454 18.94 -8.20 -16.84
C LYS A 454 19.29 -8.00 -15.37
N GLN A 455 18.45 -8.47 -14.45
CA GLN A 455 18.64 -8.24 -13.01
C GLN A 455 19.65 -9.22 -12.38
N SER A 456 19.77 -10.46 -12.87
CA SER A 456 20.85 -11.38 -12.48
C SER A 456 22.24 -10.81 -12.80
N SER A 457 22.36 -10.11 -13.93
CA SER A 457 23.59 -9.42 -14.34
C SER A 457 23.96 -8.27 -13.38
N ARG A 458 22.98 -7.48 -12.92
CA ARG A 458 23.18 -6.42 -11.91
C ARG A 458 23.58 -6.98 -10.55
N VAL A 459 22.95 -8.05 -10.07
CA VAL A 459 23.31 -8.66 -8.77
C VAL A 459 24.71 -9.30 -8.81
N ALA A 460 25.09 -9.92 -9.92
CA ALA A 460 26.45 -10.45 -10.12
C ALA A 460 27.50 -9.32 -10.10
N MET A 461 27.18 -8.17 -10.69
CA MET A 461 28.06 -6.99 -10.69
C MET A 461 28.24 -6.38 -9.28
N VAL A 462 27.15 -6.24 -8.52
CA VAL A 462 27.19 -5.75 -7.13
C VAL A 462 27.93 -6.72 -6.20
N ARG A 463 27.81 -8.04 -6.42
CA ARG A 463 28.60 -9.04 -5.67
C ARG A 463 30.10 -8.95 -5.97
N ARG A 464 30.48 -8.72 -7.23
CA ARG A 464 31.89 -8.53 -7.61
C ARG A 464 32.49 -7.25 -7.02
N GLN A 465 31.74 -6.16 -6.99
CA GLN A 465 32.18 -4.88 -6.38
C GLN A 465 32.32 -4.91 -4.86
N LYS A 466 31.73 -5.88 -4.16
CA LYS A 466 31.92 -6.08 -2.71
C LYS A 466 33.08 -7.01 -2.37
N GLN A 467 33.69 -7.67 -3.36
CA GLN A 467 34.79 -8.62 -3.20
C GLN A 467 36.13 -8.06 -3.69
N SER A 468 36.12 -6.96 -4.44
CA SER A 468 37.26 -6.06 -4.71
C SER A 468 37.31 -4.96 -3.66
#